data_AF-A0A957Z0G2-F1
#
_entry.id   AF-A0A957Z0G2-F1
#
_cell.length_a   1.000
_cell.length_b   1.000
_cell.length_c   1.000
_cell.angle_alpha   90.00
_cell.angle_beta   90.00
_cell.angle_gamma   90.00
#
_symmetry.space_group_name_H-M   'P 1'
#
loop_
_entity.id
_entity.type
_entity.pdbx_description
1 polymer ?
#
loop_
_entity_poly.entity_id
_entity_poly.type
_entity_poly.pdbx_seq_one_letter_code
_entity_poly.pdbx_strand_id
1 'polypeptide(L)'
;WIGAWEPAGRSIVMTLLRIDTTANPPVVQDVRMSTVCIDPARPCEDLSTFATNDSSPDVRSADPIPPTTAFAALAPQSYWRNDILEFFVTDAGGSKLKRIEVGYRQPTQPTWKATENSYRRGERLFAGLPEMGNLPLGDYEFRIRAEDYAGNLTPWTTTTAKTFVYAKQAAGLVTDNRGLPLVDVPVTIAPTPLRQTNSDQQGYYHAYLANEERVEIQGLRQRDDGNLNYRHDYYHKSAANLIAHGDFEILDLGGAWRASGALTPTLQSAIVAQGEYALRLGGLCSGLCLQPLSGSTGFGEAKAVAIDEMGVVHVVGLVNQQDLTYWRRDGAGNWDPPLLLHSTEKIADAALAVN
;
A
#
# COMPACT_ATOMS: atom_id res chain seq x y z
N TRP A 1 13.54 44.17 42.73
CA TRP A 1 12.97 45.38 43.34
C TRP A 1 12.93 46.44 42.27
N ILE A 2 11.73 46.79 41.79
CA ILE A 2 11.52 48.02 41.01
C ILE A 2 10.36 48.73 41.71
N GLY A 3 10.66 49.27 42.89
CA GLY A 3 9.79 50.25 43.54
C GLY A 3 10.45 51.59 43.28
N ALA A 4 9.76 52.48 42.58
CA ALA A 4 10.20 53.87 42.45
C ALA A 4 9.63 54.63 43.65
N TRP A 5 10.50 55.28 44.40
CA TRP A 5 10.06 56.14 45.49
C TRP A 5 9.57 57.46 44.91
N GLU A 6 8.37 57.87 45.27
CA GLU A 6 7.81 59.16 44.87
C GLU A 6 8.62 60.27 45.57
N PRO A 7 9.19 61.25 44.85
CA PRO A 7 10.13 62.21 45.42
C PRO A 7 9.59 63.02 46.61
N ALA A 8 8.28 63.22 46.73
CA ALA A 8 7.66 63.92 47.86
C ALA A 8 7.30 63.01 49.05
N GLY A 9 7.60 61.71 48.99
CA GLY A 9 7.47 60.77 50.10
C GLY A 9 6.03 60.47 50.55
N ARG A 10 5.04 60.64 49.66
CA ARG A 10 3.61 60.45 49.97
C ARG A 10 3.10 59.06 49.64
N SER A 11 3.69 58.43 48.63
CA SER A 11 3.31 57.09 48.19
C SER A 11 4.52 56.26 47.76
N ILE A 12 4.36 54.94 47.82
CA ILE A 12 5.31 53.99 47.23
C ILE A 12 4.65 53.43 45.99
N VAL A 13 5.26 53.70 44.83
CA VAL A 13 4.85 53.09 43.57
C VAL A 13 5.63 51.78 43.42
N MET A 14 4.90 50.68 43.30
CA MET A 14 5.48 49.35 43.16
C MET A 14 4.90 48.62 41.96
N THR A 15 5.75 47.85 41.28
CA THR A 15 5.31 46.87 40.29
C THR A 15 4.83 45.62 41.02
N LEU A 16 3.55 45.30 40.90
CA LEU A 16 2.95 44.09 41.44
C LEU A 16 2.91 43.01 40.36
N LEU A 17 3.64 41.91 40.61
CA LEU A 17 3.63 40.72 39.75
C LEU A 17 2.67 39.69 40.33
N ARG A 18 1.69 39.25 39.54
CA ARG A 18 0.92 38.05 39.83
C ARG A 18 1.60 36.87 39.16
N ILE A 19 2.12 35.93 39.94
CA ILE A 19 2.80 34.73 39.43
C ILE A 19 1.91 33.52 39.71
N ASP A 20 1.66 32.72 38.67
CA ASP A 20 1.07 31.39 38.79
C ASP A 20 2.16 30.38 39.13
N THR A 21 2.21 29.97 40.40
CA THR A 21 3.15 28.98 40.89
C THR A 21 2.69 27.55 40.67
N THR A 22 1.49 27.33 40.13
CA THR A 22 0.99 25.98 39.78
C THR A 22 1.52 25.52 38.42
N ALA A 23 1.95 26.46 37.57
CA ALA A 23 2.69 26.16 36.35
C ALA A 23 4.14 25.75 36.69
N ASN A 24 4.71 24.81 35.92
CA ASN A 24 6.11 24.43 36.01
C ASN A 24 6.80 24.66 34.65
N PRO A 25 7.65 25.70 34.51
CA PRO A 25 8.05 26.68 35.54
C PRO A 25 6.93 27.69 35.90
N PRO A 26 7.03 28.41 37.04
CA PRO A 26 6.08 29.46 37.42
C PRO A 26 5.98 30.54 36.33
N VAL A 27 4.79 31.08 36.11
CA VAL A 27 4.54 32.03 35.01
C VAL A 27 3.94 33.33 35.53
N VAL A 28 4.48 34.46 35.08
CA VAL A 28 3.89 35.77 35.31
C VAL A 28 2.56 35.88 34.57
N GLN A 29 1.46 36.03 35.31
CA GLN A 29 0.11 36.20 34.74
C GLN A 29 -0.24 37.67 34.50
N ASP A 30 0.20 38.55 35.39
CA ASP A 30 -0.15 39.96 35.37
C ASP A 30 0.97 40.79 35.98
N VAL A 31 1.20 41.97 35.40
CA VAL A 31 2.10 42.99 35.94
C VAL A 31 1.39 44.33 35.87
N ARG A 32 1.17 44.91 37.03
CA ARG A 32 0.51 46.19 37.18
C ARG A 32 1.28 47.08 38.12
N MET A 33 1.25 48.38 37.87
CA MET A 33 1.71 49.34 38.86
C MET A 33 0.63 49.53 39.94
N SER A 34 1.06 49.61 41.19
CA SER A 34 0.17 49.86 42.33
C SER A 34 0.83 50.86 43.27
N THR A 35 0.03 51.70 43.90
CA THR A 35 0.46 52.66 44.91
C THR A 35 0.03 52.23 46.29
N VAL A 36 0.96 52.27 47.25
CA VAL A 36 0.65 52.18 48.67
C VAL A 36 0.83 53.56 49.29
N CYS A 37 -0.21 54.08 49.96
CA CYS A 37 -0.15 55.39 50.61
C CYS A 37 0.61 55.26 51.93
N ILE A 38 1.52 56.20 52.21
CA ILE A 38 2.25 56.22 53.48
C ILE A 38 1.41 56.92 54.58
N ASP A 39 0.57 57.89 54.20
CA ASP A 39 -0.32 58.62 55.09
C ASP A 39 -1.80 58.25 54.80
N PRO A 40 -2.51 57.55 55.70
CA PRO A 40 -3.91 57.16 55.48
C PRO A 40 -4.89 58.34 55.54
N ALA A 41 -4.47 59.51 56.06
CA ALA A 41 -5.31 60.71 56.10
C ALA A 41 -5.36 61.47 54.78
N ARG A 42 -4.57 61.07 53.78
CA ARG A 42 -4.53 61.68 52.45
C ARG A 42 -4.77 60.63 51.38
N PRO A 43 -5.61 60.90 50.36
CA PRO A 43 -5.80 59.96 49.27
C PRO A 43 -4.48 59.77 48.52
N CYS A 44 -4.20 58.52 48.12
CA CYS A 44 -3.10 58.23 47.19
C CYS A 44 -3.25 59.08 45.93
N GLU A 45 -2.12 59.46 45.36
CA GLU A 45 -2.10 60.09 44.04
C GLU A 45 -2.58 59.06 43.01
N ASP A 46 -3.52 59.46 42.16
CA ASP A 46 -4.07 58.58 41.14
C ASP A 46 -3.03 58.41 40.03
N LEU A 47 -2.51 57.18 39.90
CA LEU A 47 -1.55 56.81 38.87
C LEU A 47 -2.08 57.06 37.44
N SER A 48 -3.40 57.17 37.25
CA SER A 48 -4.01 57.49 35.95
C SER A 48 -3.60 58.87 35.42
N THR A 49 -3.14 59.78 36.30
CA THR A 49 -2.76 61.16 35.93
C THR A 49 -1.38 61.26 35.29
N PHE A 50 -0.54 60.22 35.39
CA PHE A 50 0.74 60.16 34.69
C PHE A 50 0.52 59.69 33.24
N ALA A 51 0.06 60.62 32.39
CA ALA A 51 -0.40 60.38 31.02
C ALA A 51 0.63 59.78 30.01
N THR A 52 1.81 59.37 30.47
CA THR A 52 2.86 58.75 29.64
C THR A 52 3.44 57.46 30.23
N ASN A 53 2.99 57.05 31.42
CA ASN A 53 3.46 55.82 32.05
C ASN A 53 2.53 54.67 31.64
N ASP A 54 3.11 53.66 30.99
CA ASP A 54 2.47 52.36 30.81
C ASP A 54 2.23 51.73 32.18
N SER A 55 1.09 52.04 32.78
CA SER A 55 0.71 51.66 34.15
C SER A 55 0.43 50.16 34.29
N SER A 56 0.42 49.45 33.17
CA SER A 56 0.45 48.00 33.06
C SER A 56 1.59 47.61 32.12
N PRO A 57 2.87 47.72 32.54
CA PRO A 57 3.99 47.34 31.69
C PRO A 57 3.83 45.86 31.41
N ASP A 58 3.24 45.55 30.26
CA ASP A 58 2.90 44.19 29.92
C ASP A 58 4.24 43.52 29.65
N VAL A 59 4.76 42.76 30.62
CA VAL A 59 5.99 41.98 30.39
C VAL A 59 5.80 41.01 29.23
N ARG A 60 4.56 40.72 28.79
CA ARG A 60 4.33 40.03 27.52
C ARG A 60 4.80 40.87 26.33
N SER A 61 4.66 42.19 26.33
CA SER A 61 5.20 43.07 25.29
C SER A 61 6.74 43.19 25.29
N ALA A 62 7.43 42.71 26.33
CA ALA A 62 8.88 42.78 26.44
C ALA A 62 9.59 41.62 25.71
N ASP A 63 8.85 40.67 25.17
CA ASP A 63 9.38 39.60 24.33
C ASP A 63 9.39 40.06 22.86
N PRO A 64 10.57 40.36 22.27
CA PRO A 64 10.67 40.75 20.87
C PRO A 64 10.92 39.55 19.94
N ILE A 65 10.96 38.32 20.47
CA ILE A 65 11.43 37.14 19.74
C ILE A 65 10.20 36.36 19.26
N PRO A 66 9.90 36.35 17.95
CA PRO A 66 8.82 35.54 17.44
C PRO A 66 9.08 34.05 17.69
N PRO A 67 8.02 33.23 17.78
CA PRO A 67 8.18 31.78 17.83
C PRO A 67 8.97 31.25 16.64
N THR A 68 9.41 30.00 16.74
CA THR A 68 10.00 29.26 15.63
C THR A 68 9.09 28.09 15.30
N THR A 69 8.88 27.84 14.01
CA THR A 69 8.00 26.78 13.51
C THR A 69 8.76 25.90 12.53
N ALA A 70 8.49 24.59 12.57
CA ALA A 70 9.01 23.63 11.61
C ALA A 70 8.04 22.45 11.47
N PHE A 71 8.01 21.82 10.29
CA PHE A 71 7.36 20.52 10.14
C PHE A 71 8.36 19.40 10.44
N ALA A 72 7.88 18.28 10.96
CA ALA A 72 8.57 17.02 10.81
C ALA A 72 8.65 16.65 9.32
N ALA A 73 9.62 15.82 8.95
CA ALA A 73 9.68 15.30 7.59
C ALA A 73 8.42 14.48 7.31
N LEU A 74 7.65 14.90 6.30
CA LEU A 74 6.51 14.13 5.83
C LEU A 74 6.97 13.00 4.93
N ALA A 75 6.28 11.86 5.03
CA ALA A 75 6.41 10.83 4.02
C ALA A 75 5.96 11.38 2.65
N PRO A 76 6.59 10.97 1.55
CA PRO A 76 6.20 11.43 0.21
C PRO A 76 4.78 11.04 -0.18
N GLN A 77 4.21 10.00 0.45
CA GLN A 77 2.82 9.63 0.34
C GLN A 77 2.23 9.44 1.74
N SER A 78 0.96 9.82 1.91
CA SER A 78 0.27 9.71 3.19
C SER A 78 -1.14 9.12 3.05
N TYR A 79 -1.45 8.13 3.88
CA TYR A 79 -2.78 7.54 3.98
C TYR A 79 -3.73 8.48 4.71
N TRP A 80 -4.83 8.81 4.04
CA TRP A 80 -5.73 9.89 4.46
C TRP A 80 -6.34 9.74 5.88
N ARG A 81 -6.48 8.52 6.42
CA ARG A 81 -7.07 8.30 7.76
C ARG A 81 -6.07 8.29 8.91
N ASN A 82 -4.81 7.89 8.68
CA ASN A 82 -3.92 7.49 9.78
C ASN A 82 -2.61 8.28 9.88
N ASP A 83 -2.21 9.01 8.84
CA ASP A 83 -0.87 9.62 8.83
C ASP A 83 -0.85 11.00 9.48
N ILE A 84 0.06 11.16 10.44
CA ILE A 84 0.15 12.33 11.31
C ILE A 84 1.04 13.44 10.70
N LEU A 85 0.51 14.64 10.39
CA LEU A 85 1.30 15.86 10.20
C LEU A 85 1.87 16.34 11.54
N GLU A 86 3.09 15.92 11.83
CA GLU A 86 3.82 16.39 13.00
C GLU A 86 4.54 17.71 12.70
N PHE A 87 4.49 18.64 13.63
CA PHE A 87 5.17 19.93 13.54
C PHE A 87 5.63 20.36 14.94
N PHE A 88 6.65 21.21 14.95
CA PHE A 88 7.31 21.70 16.13
C PHE A 88 7.16 23.19 16.19
N VAL A 89 6.73 23.70 17.34
CA VAL A 89 6.69 25.12 17.62
C VAL A 89 7.41 25.38 18.94
N THR A 90 8.43 26.22 18.89
CA THR A 90 9.20 26.63 20.07
C THR A 90 9.15 28.13 20.20
N ASP A 91 8.77 28.60 21.37
CA ASP A 91 8.86 30.01 21.75
C ASP A 91 10.07 30.18 22.68
N ALA A 92 11.10 30.88 22.18
CA ALA A 92 12.32 31.18 22.93
C ALA A 92 12.22 32.49 23.73
N GLY A 93 11.25 33.34 23.38
CA GLY A 93 11.00 34.62 24.00
C GLY A 93 10.26 34.53 25.34
N GLY A 94 9.50 33.44 25.52
CA GLY A 94 8.92 33.06 26.80
C GLY A 94 7.53 33.66 27.07
N SER A 95 6.99 34.43 26.12
CA SER A 95 5.61 34.95 26.19
C SER A 95 4.53 33.88 26.05
N LYS A 96 4.92 32.65 25.69
CA LYS A 96 4.09 31.47 25.38
C LYS A 96 3.33 31.61 24.07
N LEU A 97 3.07 30.46 23.47
CA LEU A 97 2.26 30.36 22.25
C LEU A 97 0.79 30.70 22.53
N LYS A 98 0.27 31.65 21.76
CA LYS A 98 -1.14 32.06 21.75
C LYS A 98 -1.92 31.30 20.70
N ARG A 99 -1.36 31.16 19.49
CA ARG A 99 -2.04 30.55 18.33
C ARG A 99 -1.05 29.93 17.36
N ILE A 100 -1.41 28.79 16.78
CA ILE A 100 -0.69 28.16 15.68
C ILE A 100 -1.65 28.08 14.49
N GLU A 101 -1.17 28.48 13.31
CA GLU A 101 -1.93 28.43 12.07
C GLU A 101 -1.21 27.51 11.08
N VAL A 102 -1.97 26.55 10.53
CA VAL A 102 -1.50 25.68 9.45
C VAL A 102 -2.23 26.07 8.17
N GLY A 103 -1.46 26.34 7.12
CA GLY A 103 -1.97 26.57 5.79
C GLY A 103 -1.74 25.34 4.92
N TYR A 104 -2.71 24.98 4.09
CA TYR A 104 -2.57 23.92 3.09
C TYR A 104 -3.09 24.37 1.73
N ARG A 105 -2.59 23.75 0.66
CA ARG A 105 -3.13 23.88 -0.70
C ARG A 105 -2.75 22.68 -1.56
N GLN A 106 -3.48 22.48 -2.65
CA GLN A 106 -3.00 21.67 -3.77
C GLN A 106 -2.08 22.51 -4.67
N PRO A 107 -1.05 21.94 -5.31
CA PRO A 107 -0.15 22.69 -6.20
C PRO A 107 -0.86 23.41 -7.35
N THR A 108 -2.01 22.90 -7.80
CA THR A 108 -2.85 23.49 -8.84
C THR A 108 -3.69 24.67 -8.35
N GLN A 109 -3.76 24.91 -7.04
CA GLN A 109 -4.53 25.99 -6.44
C GLN A 109 -3.58 27.11 -5.97
N PRO A 110 -3.75 28.36 -6.44
CA PRO A 110 -2.85 29.46 -6.06
C PRO A 110 -3.05 29.90 -4.60
N THR A 111 -4.27 29.72 -4.07
CA THR A 111 -4.67 30.24 -2.76
C THR A 111 -4.45 29.21 -1.67
N TRP A 112 -3.81 29.64 -0.58
CA TRP A 112 -3.68 28.85 0.64
C TRP A 112 -4.98 28.89 1.44
N LYS A 113 -5.45 27.72 1.88
CA LYS A 113 -6.50 27.62 2.89
C LYS A 113 -5.86 27.51 4.27
N ALA A 114 -6.37 28.26 5.24
CA ALA A 114 -5.99 28.09 6.63
C ALA A 114 -6.91 27.06 7.27
N THR A 115 -6.39 26.23 8.17
CA THR A 115 -7.25 25.41 9.03
C THR A 115 -7.98 26.33 10.00
N GLU A 116 -9.29 26.13 10.22
CA GLU A 116 -10.09 27.02 11.08
C GLU A 116 -9.70 26.95 12.57
N ASN A 117 -8.92 25.94 12.96
CA ASN A 117 -8.52 25.72 14.35
C ASN A 117 -7.16 26.33 14.70
N SER A 118 -7.11 27.08 15.80
CA SER A 118 -5.89 27.47 16.50
C SER A 118 -5.45 26.34 17.44
N TYR A 119 -4.28 25.75 17.18
CA TYR A 119 -3.77 24.60 17.95
C TYR A 119 -2.96 25.00 19.18
N ARG A 120 -2.87 24.07 20.15
CA ARG A 120 -2.03 24.20 21.35
C ARG A 120 -0.73 23.41 21.22
N ARG A 121 0.27 23.77 22.05
CA ARG A 121 1.59 23.13 22.09
C ARG A 121 1.47 21.62 22.36
N GLY A 122 2.12 20.80 21.54
CA GLY A 122 2.19 19.34 21.71
C GLY A 122 1.01 18.56 21.13
N GLU A 123 0.09 19.23 20.46
CA GLU A 123 -0.99 18.55 19.72
C GLU A 123 -0.43 17.96 18.42
N ARG A 124 -0.61 16.65 18.25
CA ARG A 124 -0.33 15.94 17.00
C ARG A 124 -1.46 16.22 16.02
N LEU A 125 -1.19 16.92 14.93
CA LEU A 125 -2.15 17.03 13.83
C LEU A 125 -2.09 15.74 13.03
N PHE A 126 -3.07 14.84 13.17
CA PHE A 126 -3.78 14.09 12.11
C PHE A 126 -4.36 12.77 12.69
N ALA A 127 -5.53 12.92 13.27
CA ALA A 127 -6.63 11.97 13.11
C ALA A 127 -7.89 12.84 13.16
N GLY A 128 -8.40 13.24 12.00
CA GLY A 128 -9.69 13.92 11.89
C GLY A 128 -9.67 15.43 12.13
N LEU A 129 -8.88 16.20 11.37
CA LEU A 129 -9.41 17.52 10.99
C LEU A 129 -10.70 17.25 10.20
N PRO A 130 -11.88 17.71 10.65
CA PRO A 130 -13.15 17.43 9.95
C PRO A 130 -13.09 17.88 8.48
N GLU A 131 -12.36 18.97 8.24
CA GLU A 131 -12.10 19.50 6.90
C GLU A 131 -11.20 18.60 6.06
N MET A 132 -10.24 17.87 6.68
CA MET A 132 -9.32 16.99 5.97
C MET A 132 -9.90 15.64 5.60
N GLY A 133 -10.88 15.13 6.36
CA GLY A 133 -11.66 13.96 5.95
C GLY A 133 -12.41 14.16 4.62
N ASN A 134 -12.60 15.42 4.20
CA ASN A 134 -13.21 15.80 2.94
C ASN A 134 -12.21 16.45 1.96
N LEU A 135 -10.90 16.39 2.22
CA LEU A 135 -9.94 16.91 1.25
C LEU A 135 -9.95 16.02 0.01
N PRO A 136 -9.98 16.63 -1.19
CA PRO A 136 -9.70 15.90 -2.41
C PRO A 136 -8.37 15.18 -2.30
N LEU A 137 -8.25 13.97 -2.81
CA LEU A 137 -6.99 13.25 -2.78
C LEU A 137 -6.03 13.81 -3.83
N GLY A 138 -4.72 13.64 -3.62
CA GLY A 138 -3.69 14.19 -4.50
C GLY A 138 -2.51 14.83 -3.78
N ASP A 139 -1.75 15.65 -4.50
CA ASP A 139 -0.60 16.37 -3.95
C ASP A 139 -1.04 17.55 -3.07
N TYR A 140 -0.37 17.70 -1.93
CA TYR A 140 -0.56 18.79 -0.99
C TYR A 140 0.76 19.44 -0.59
N GLU A 141 0.69 20.75 -0.37
CA GLU A 141 1.74 21.55 0.25
C GLU A 141 1.20 22.13 1.56
N PHE A 142 2.03 22.13 2.60
CA PHE A 142 1.72 22.64 3.92
C PHE A 142 2.71 23.74 4.31
N ARG A 143 2.20 24.76 5.01
CA ARG A 143 2.98 25.82 5.64
C ARG A 143 2.46 26.06 7.05
N ILE A 144 3.30 26.58 7.92
CA ILE A 144 2.93 26.85 9.31
C ILE A 144 3.42 28.23 9.74
N ARG A 145 2.68 28.86 10.65
CA ARG A 145 3.14 30.01 11.43
C ARG A 145 2.55 29.97 12.83
N ALA A 146 3.15 30.72 13.75
CA ALA A 146 2.66 30.81 15.12
C ALA A 146 2.68 32.26 15.61
N GLU A 147 1.79 32.54 16.56
CA GLU A 147 1.65 33.79 17.28
C GLU A 147 1.81 33.49 18.77
N ASP A 148 2.57 34.32 19.47
CA ASP A 148 2.71 34.26 20.92
C ASP A 148 1.79 35.27 21.64
N TYR A 149 1.82 35.32 22.97
CA TYR A 149 1.03 36.32 23.72
C TYR A 149 1.65 37.72 23.73
N ALA A 150 2.89 37.88 23.26
CA ALA A 150 3.50 39.18 23.00
C ALA A 150 2.99 39.82 21.70
N GLY A 151 2.33 39.03 20.86
CA GLY A 151 1.85 39.47 19.54
C GLY A 151 2.90 39.31 18.45
N ASN A 152 4.04 38.66 18.72
CA ASN A 152 4.98 38.33 17.67
C ASN A 152 4.39 37.22 16.81
N LEU A 153 4.32 37.49 15.51
CA LEU A 153 3.80 36.55 14.52
C LEU A 153 4.94 36.10 13.62
N THR A 154 5.17 34.80 13.55
CA THR A 154 6.16 34.26 12.63
C THR A 154 5.70 34.47 11.18
N PRO A 155 6.61 34.76 10.24
CA PRO A 155 6.31 34.57 8.83
C PRO A 155 5.86 33.13 8.57
N TRP A 156 5.14 32.93 7.48
CA TRP A 156 4.88 31.59 6.97
C TRP A 156 6.21 30.90 6.63
N THR A 157 6.35 29.60 6.95
CA THR A 157 7.53 28.82 6.57
C THR A 157 7.76 28.86 5.06
N THR A 158 9.00 29.16 4.65
CA THR A 158 9.42 29.15 3.24
C THR A 158 9.57 27.72 2.71
N THR A 159 10.03 26.81 3.56
CA THR A 159 10.05 25.37 3.28
C THR A 159 8.64 24.81 3.50
N THR A 160 8.03 24.33 2.43
CA THR A 160 6.74 23.66 2.49
C THR A 160 6.94 22.18 2.71
N ALA A 161 6.19 21.60 3.65
CA ALA A 161 6.09 20.14 3.72
C ALA A 161 5.17 19.67 2.60
N LYS A 162 5.51 18.56 1.94
CA LYS A 162 4.76 18.04 0.79
C LYS A 162 4.46 16.57 0.99
N THR A 163 3.26 16.16 0.62
CA THR A 163 2.89 14.74 0.56
C THR A 163 1.80 14.54 -0.48
N PHE A 164 1.68 13.30 -0.94
CA PHE A 164 0.61 12.83 -1.79
C PHE A 164 -0.40 12.04 -0.95
N VAL A 165 -1.62 12.56 -0.80
CA VAL A 165 -2.67 11.96 0.03
C VAL A 165 -3.50 10.97 -0.79
N TYR A 166 -3.69 9.75 -0.27
CA TYR A 166 -4.41 8.68 -0.97
C TYR A 166 -5.41 7.96 -0.07
N ALA A 167 -6.44 7.37 -0.70
CA ALA A 167 -7.50 6.64 0.00
C ALA A 167 -7.15 5.19 0.29
N LYS A 168 -6.39 4.57 -0.61
CA LYS A 168 -6.03 3.15 -0.59
C LYS A 168 -4.79 2.93 -1.44
N GLN A 169 -4.01 1.91 -1.09
CA GLN A 169 -2.87 1.49 -1.90
C GLN A 169 -3.15 0.07 -2.43
N ALA A 170 -2.83 -0.15 -3.71
CA ALA A 170 -2.70 -1.48 -4.28
C ALA A 170 -1.23 -1.72 -4.60
N ALA A 171 -0.71 -2.88 -4.20
CA ALA A 171 0.65 -3.27 -4.51
C ALA A 171 0.71 -4.75 -4.80
N GLY A 172 1.78 -5.21 -5.43
CA GLY A 172 1.89 -6.63 -5.75
C GLY A 172 3.11 -6.92 -6.59
N LEU A 173 3.22 -8.16 -7.03
CA LEU A 173 4.34 -8.70 -7.78
C LEU A 173 3.87 -9.15 -9.17
N VAL A 174 4.55 -8.74 -10.22
CA VAL A 174 4.33 -9.21 -11.59
C VAL A 174 5.46 -10.18 -11.94
N THR A 175 5.11 -11.45 -12.13
CA THR A 175 6.03 -12.51 -12.55
C THR A 175 5.57 -13.17 -13.85
N ASP A 176 6.41 -14.01 -14.45
CA ASP A 176 6.00 -14.96 -15.49
C ASP A 176 5.52 -16.29 -14.88
N ASN A 177 5.07 -17.24 -15.70
CA ASN A 177 4.59 -18.55 -15.22
C ASN A 177 5.66 -19.45 -14.55
N ARG A 178 6.92 -19.02 -14.48
CA ARG A 178 8.01 -19.67 -13.74
C ARG A 178 8.28 -18.98 -12.39
N GLY A 179 7.57 -17.89 -12.11
CA GLY A 179 7.79 -17.04 -10.94
C GLY A 179 8.93 -16.04 -11.11
N LEU A 180 9.45 -15.82 -12.33
CA LEU A 180 10.48 -14.81 -12.57
C LEU A 180 9.85 -13.42 -12.67
N PRO A 181 10.38 -12.39 -11.98
CA PRO A 181 9.80 -11.05 -12.03
C PRO A 181 9.89 -10.44 -13.42
N LEU A 182 8.84 -9.71 -13.79
CA LEU A 182 8.78 -8.97 -15.05
C LEU A 182 8.94 -7.49 -14.79
N VAL A 183 9.88 -6.87 -15.50
CA VAL A 183 10.28 -5.47 -15.32
C VAL A 183 9.53 -4.58 -16.30
N ASP A 184 9.15 -3.39 -15.85
CA ASP A 184 8.49 -2.34 -16.63
C ASP A 184 7.16 -2.78 -17.27
N VAL A 185 6.44 -3.68 -16.60
CA VAL A 185 5.13 -4.14 -17.05
C VAL A 185 4.05 -3.19 -16.50
N PRO A 186 3.23 -2.57 -17.38
CA PRO A 186 2.10 -1.79 -16.94
C PRO A 186 0.99 -2.71 -16.41
N VAL A 187 0.41 -2.35 -15.26
CA VAL A 187 -0.70 -3.09 -14.65
C VAL A 187 -1.99 -2.30 -14.86
N THR A 188 -3.03 -2.87 -15.46
CA THR A 188 -4.30 -2.11 -15.60
C THR A 188 -5.13 -2.26 -14.34
N ILE A 189 -5.25 -1.17 -13.57
CA ILE A 189 -5.98 -1.12 -12.29
C ILE A 189 -7.24 -0.27 -12.45
N ALA A 190 -8.37 -0.78 -11.99
CA ALA A 190 -9.66 -0.10 -11.91
C ALA A 190 -10.13 -0.05 -10.44
N PRO A 191 -10.63 1.10 -9.94
CA PRO A 191 -10.69 2.40 -10.62
C PRO A 191 -9.28 2.95 -10.91
N THR A 192 -9.18 3.84 -11.90
CA THR A 192 -7.89 4.39 -12.35
C THR A 192 -7.12 4.98 -11.17
N PRO A 193 -5.88 4.53 -10.90
CA PRO A 193 -5.07 5.08 -9.83
C PRO A 193 -4.77 6.56 -10.05
N LEU A 194 -4.65 7.30 -8.96
CA LEU A 194 -4.15 8.68 -8.98
C LEU A 194 -2.67 8.72 -9.39
N ARG A 195 -1.90 7.73 -8.94
CA ARG A 195 -0.52 7.47 -9.34
C ARG A 195 -0.31 5.98 -9.43
N GLN A 196 0.41 5.57 -10.46
CA GLN A 196 0.79 4.20 -10.67
C GLN A 196 2.22 4.12 -11.17
N THR A 197 2.92 3.09 -10.71
CA THR A 197 4.21 2.67 -11.23
C THR A 197 4.05 1.40 -12.05
N ASN A 198 4.87 1.27 -13.10
CA ASN A 198 5.10 -0.03 -13.73
C ASN A 198 5.86 -0.93 -12.74
N SER A 199 5.88 -2.23 -13.00
CA SER A 199 6.65 -3.15 -12.18
C SER A 199 8.15 -2.82 -12.20
N ASP A 200 8.81 -2.89 -11.04
CA ASP A 200 10.24 -2.62 -10.89
C ASP A 200 11.12 -3.81 -11.32
N GLN A 201 12.43 -3.75 -11.01
CA GLN A 201 13.38 -4.82 -11.34
C GLN A 201 13.08 -6.15 -10.65
N GLN A 202 12.37 -6.09 -9.52
CA GLN A 202 11.91 -7.23 -8.75
C GLN A 202 10.46 -7.58 -9.10
N GLY A 203 9.85 -6.91 -10.07
CA GLY A 203 8.47 -7.14 -10.49
C GLY A 203 7.43 -6.45 -9.60
N TYR A 204 7.83 -5.69 -8.58
CA TYR A 204 6.88 -5.02 -7.69
C TYR A 204 6.23 -3.82 -8.36
N TYR A 205 4.92 -3.71 -8.27
CA TYR A 205 4.18 -2.53 -8.68
C TYR A 205 3.50 -1.87 -7.47
N HIS A 206 3.34 -0.55 -7.55
CA HIS A 206 2.61 0.24 -6.57
C HIS A 206 1.64 1.19 -7.26
N ALA A 207 0.44 1.27 -6.72
CA ALA A 207 -0.59 2.19 -7.16
C ALA A 207 -1.35 2.79 -5.97
N TYR A 208 -1.70 4.07 -6.09
CA TYR A 208 -2.43 4.81 -5.08
C TYR A 208 -3.78 5.23 -5.63
N LEU A 209 -4.85 4.88 -4.93
CA LEU A 209 -6.22 5.05 -5.39
C LEU A 209 -6.94 6.20 -4.69
N ALA A 210 -7.92 6.76 -5.41
CA ALA A 210 -8.76 7.86 -4.96
C ALA A 210 -9.94 7.43 -4.08
N ASN A 211 -10.21 6.14 -3.96
CA ASN A 211 -11.33 5.65 -3.17
C ASN A 211 -10.99 4.33 -2.50
N GLU A 212 -11.82 3.93 -1.54
CA GLU A 212 -11.69 2.67 -0.82
C GLU A 212 -12.42 1.51 -1.53
N GLU A 213 -12.93 1.75 -2.74
CA GLU A 213 -13.69 0.78 -3.52
C GLU A 213 -12.89 -0.50 -3.81
N ARG A 214 -13.61 -1.54 -4.24
CA ARG A 214 -12.98 -2.77 -4.69
C ARG A 214 -12.07 -2.46 -5.88
N VAL A 215 -10.84 -2.96 -5.79
CA VAL A 215 -9.85 -2.82 -6.86
C VAL A 215 -9.98 -4.01 -7.79
N GLU A 216 -10.16 -3.76 -9.08
CA GLU A 216 -10.10 -4.73 -10.15
C GLU A 216 -8.78 -4.56 -10.91
N ILE A 217 -8.09 -5.66 -11.17
CA ILE A 217 -6.82 -5.65 -11.91
C ILE A 217 -7.00 -6.53 -13.15
N GLN A 218 -6.97 -5.92 -14.33
CA GLN A 218 -7.30 -6.61 -15.58
C GLN A 218 -6.10 -7.41 -16.13
N GLY A 219 -6.41 -8.55 -16.74
CA GLY A 219 -5.47 -9.31 -17.58
C GLY A 219 -4.70 -10.44 -16.89
N LEU A 220 -4.93 -10.71 -15.60
CA LEU A 220 -4.07 -11.61 -14.82
C LEU A 220 -4.90 -12.49 -13.86
N ARG A 221 -4.45 -13.73 -13.59
CA ARG A 221 -5.09 -14.60 -12.58
C ARG A 221 -4.78 -14.08 -11.18
N GLN A 222 -5.83 -13.82 -10.40
CA GLN A 222 -5.76 -13.27 -9.05
C GLN A 222 -5.56 -14.38 -8.00
N ARG A 223 -4.64 -14.17 -7.06
CA ARG A 223 -4.60 -14.87 -5.77
C ARG A 223 -4.96 -13.85 -4.69
N ASP A 224 -6.12 -14.00 -4.07
CA ASP A 224 -6.55 -13.13 -2.97
C ASP A 224 -5.98 -13.64 -1.64
N ASP A 225 -5.27 -12.79 -0.91
CA ASP A 225 -4.71 -13.06 0.42
C ASP A 225 -5.50 -12.41 1.58
N GLY A 226 -6.58 -11.66 1.27
CA GLY A 226 -7.60 -11.25 2.22
C GLY A 226 -7.23 -10.11 3.19
N ASN A 227 -6.15 -9.36 2.95
CA ASN A 227 -5.70 -8.30 3.86
C ASN A 227 -6.01 -6.87 3.33
N LEU A 228 -6.19 -5.90 4.25
CA LEU A 228 -6.59 -4.50 3.93
C LEU A 228 -5.59 -3.74 3.05
N ASN A 229 -4.35 -4.22 2.97
CA ASN A 229 -3.40 -3.90 1.92
C ASN A 229 -3.43 -5.06 0.91
N TYR A 230 -4.12 -4.85 -0.21
CA TYR A 230 -4.23 -5.86 -1.26
C TYR A 230 -2.84 -6.09 -1.84
N ARG A 231 -2.26 -7.27 -1.55
CA ARG A 231 -1.05 -7.75 -2.18
C ARG A 231 -1.44 -8.86 -3.16
N HIS A 232 -1.18 -8.65 -4.44
CA HIS A 232 -1.44 -9.67 -5.46
C HIS A 232 -0.15 -10.08 -6.16
N ASP A 233 0.08 -11.38 -6.26
CA ASP A 233 1.14 -11.94 -7.07
C ASP A 233 0.54 -12.40 -8.41
N TYR A 234 1.16 -12.01 -9.52
CA TYR A 234 0.68 -12.24 -10.87
C TYR A 234 1.66 -13.03 -11.72
N TYR A 235 1.11 -13.72 -12.71
CA TYR A 235 1.85 -14.56 -13.66
C TYR A 235 1.43 -14.18 -15.09
N HIS A 236 2.31 -13.55 -15.88
CA HIS A 236 2.13 -13.52 -17.33
C HIS A 236 2.53 -14.87 -17.91
N LYS A 237 1.79 -15.32 -18.93
CA LYS A 237 2.29 -16.38 -19.81
C LYS A 237 3.57 -15.86 -20.48
N SER A 238 4.68 -16.57 -20.35
CA SER A 238 5.91 -16.16 -21.03
C SER A 238 5.65 -16.07 -22.55
N ALA A 239 6.20 -15.04 -23.20
CA ALA A 239 6.14 -14.94 -24.66
C ALA A 239 6.83 -16.13 -25.35
N ALA A 240 7.74 -16.82 -24.64
CA ALA A 240 8.41 -18.04 -25.10
C ALA A 240 7.54 -19.31 -24.98
N ASN A 241 6.41 -19.27 -24.26
CA ASN A 241 5.44 -20.36 -24.19
C ASN A 241 4.30 -20.21 -25.22
N LEU A 242 4.36 -19.19 -26.07
CA LEU A 242 3.70 -19.27 -27.37
C LEU A 242 4.60 -20.13 -28.25
N ILE A 243 4.37 -21.44 -28.26
CA ILE A 243 4.62 -22.16 -29.51
C ILE A 243 3.73 -21.45 -30.52
N ALA A 244 4.32 -20.66 -31.41
CA ALA A 244 3.60 -20.18 -32.57
C ALA A 244 3.07 -21.43 -33.28
N HIS A 245 1.75 -21.64 -33.26
CA HIS A 245 1.08 -22.85 -33.76
C HIS A 245 1.30 -24.11 -32.91
N GLY A 246 1.20 -24.00 -31.58
CA GLY A 246 1.25 -25.17 -30.69
C GLY A 246 0.14 -26.20 -30.90
N ASP A 247 -0.88 -25.85 -31.69
CA ASP A 247 -1.95 -26.72 -32.16
C ASP A 247 -1.62 -27.41 -33.50
N PHE A 248 -0.54 -27.03 -34.20
CA PHE A 248 -0.16 -27.54 -35.52
C PHE A 248 -1.23 -27.33 -36.62
N GLU A 249 -2.20 -26.44 -36.40
CA GLU A 249 -3.38 -26.30 -37.29
C GLU A 249 -3.16 -25.35 -38.47
N ILE A 250 -1.97 -24.74 -38.60
CA ILE A 250 -1.64 -23.90 -39.76
C ILE A 250 -0.81 -24.71 -40.76
N LEU A 251 -1.37 -24.86 -41.97
CA LEU A 251 -0.85 -25.66 -43.09
C LEU A 251 0.54 -25.25 -43.60
N ASP A 252 1.05 -24.10 -43.17
CA ASP A 252 2.37 -23.60 -43.52
C ASP A 252 3.15 -23.33 -42.23
N LEU A 253 3.94 -24.32 -41.81
CA LEU A 253 4.86 -24.17 -40.68
C LEU A 253 5.96 -23.13 -40.97
N GLY A 254 6.10 -22.64 -42.20
CA GLY A 254 7.15 -21.71 -42.60
C GLY A 254 8.52 -22.39 -42.70
N GLY A 255 9.40 -21.83 -43.55
CA GLY A 255 10.71 -22.41 -43.90
C GLY A 255 11.74 -22.58 -42.77
N ALA A 256 11.38 -22.26 -41.52
CA ALA A 256 12.21 -22.48 -40.34
C ALA A 256 12.07 -23.90 -39.75
N TRP A 257 10.99 -24.62 -40.06
CA TRP A 257 10.81 -25.98 -39.57
C TRP A 257 11.50 -26.99 -40.47
N ARG A 258 12.37 -27.81 -39.88
CA ARG A 258 13.05 -28.92 -40.55
C ARG A 258 12.61 -30.22 -39.90
N ALA A 259 12.01 -31.11 -40.69
CA ALA A 259 11.80 -32.48 -40.25
C ALA A 259 13.16 -33.16 -40.03
N SER A 260 13.33 -33.86 -38.91
CA SER A 260 14.49 -34.72 -38.64
C SER A 260 14.04 -36.02 -37.99
N GLY A 261 14.80 -37.10 -38.19
CA GLY A 261 14.46 -38.45 -37.72
C GLY A 261 14.44 -39.47 -38.86
N ALA A 262 14.38 -40.76 -38.50
CA ALA A 262 14.34 -41.86 -39.48
C ALA A 262 13.00 -41.96 -40.23
N LEU A 263 11.96 -41.30 -39.73
CA LEU A 263 10.63 -41.27 -40.32
C LEU A 263 10.37 -39.89 -40.93
N THR A 264 10.08 -39.86 -42.23
CA THR A 264 9.71 -38.63 -42.94
C THR A 264 8.24 -38.30 -42.65
N PRO A 265 7.92 -37.18 -41.97
CA PRO A 265 6.53 -36.80 -41.77
C PRO A 265 5.91 -36.41 -43.12
N THR A 266 4.69 -36.90 -43.37
CA THR A 266 3.87 -36.49 -44.51
C THR A 266 2.79 -35.52 -44.06
N LEU A 267 2.74 -34.35 -44.70
CA LEU A 267 1.70 -33.35 -44.48
C LEU A 267 0.35 -33.92 -44.91
N GLN A 268 -0.65 -33.93 -44.01
CA GLN A 268 -2.03 -34.24 -44.37
C GLN A 268 -2.85 -32.95 -44.41
N SER A 269 -3.63 -32.77 -45.47
CA SER A 269 -4.44 -31.56 -45.71
C SER A 269 -5.85 -31.64 -45.12
N ALA A 270 -6.20 -32.74 -44.46
CA ALA A 270 -7.47 -32.90 -43.77
C ALA A 270 -7.28 -32.58 -42.28
N ILE A 271 -8.12 -31.69 -41.74
CA ILE A 271 -8.17 -31.40 -40.30
C ILE A 271 -8.77 -32.64 -39.61
N VAL A 272 -7.96 -33.36 -38.81
CA VAL A 272 -8.36 -34.62 -38.17
C VAL A 272 -8.44 -34.53 -36.64
N ALA A 273 -8.24 -33.34 -36.07
CA ALA A 273 -8.23 -33.13 -34.62
C ALA A 273 -9.66 -33.08 -34.02
N GLN A 274 -10.31 -34.25 -33.94
CA GLN A 274 -11.38 -34.49 -32.98
C GLN A 274 -10.81 -35.37 -31.86
N GLY A 275 -11.27 -35.20 -30.61
CA GLY A 275 -10.72 -35.90 -29.43
C GLY A 275 -10.65 -37.44 -29.55
N GLU A 276 -11.39 -38.05 -30.48
CA GLU A 276 -11.26 -39.47 -30.85
C GLU A 276 -9.90 -39.85 -31.47
N TYR A 277 -9.19 -38.91 -32.12
CA TYR A 277 -7.88 -39.17 -32.73
C TYR A 277 -6.70 -38.99 -31.77
N ALA A 278 -6.88 -38.37 -30.59
CA ALA A 278 -5.85 -38.40 -29.55
C ALA A 278 -5.63 -39.84 -29.03
N LEU A 279 -6.67 -40.69 -29.10
CA LEU A 279 -6.61 -42.15 -28.93
C LEU A 279 -5.98 -42.89 -30.12
N ARG A 280 -5.68 -42.20 -31.22
CA ARG A 280 -5.01 -42.73 -32.44
C ARG A 280 -3.55 -42.30 -32.58
N LEU A 281 -2.93 -41.72 -31.56
CA LEU A 281 -1.46 -41.81 -31.42
C LEU A 281 -1.10 -43.32 -31.32
N GLY A 282 -0.95 -43.94 -32.48
CA GLY A 282 -0.97 -45.41 -32.66
C GLY A 282 -1.61 -45.96 -33.96
N GLY A 283 -2.06 -45.15 -34.93
CA GLY A 283 -2.51 -45.69 -36.24
C GLY A 283 -2.30 -44.71 -37.41
N LEU A 284 -2.05 -45.12 -38.65
CA LEU A 284 -1.95 -46.44 -39.27
C LEU A 284 -0.47 -46.79 -39.52
N CYS A 285 0.00 -47.87 -38.91
CA CYS A 285 1.23 -48.53 -39.33
C CYS A 285 0.91 -49.44 -40.53
N SER A 286 1.78 -49.50 -41.52
CA SER A 286 1.72 -50.48 -42.62
C SER A 286 2.10 -51.91 -42.20
N GLY A 287 2.25 -52.15 -40.89
CA GLY A 287 2.45 -53.46 -40.26
C GLY A 287 1.63 -53.58 -38.96
N LEU A 288 1.50 -54.81 -38.44
CA LEU A 288 0.73 -55.26 -37.26
C LEU A 288 0.18 -54.14 -36.36
N CYS A 289 -0.88 -53.46 -36.80
CA CYS A 289 -1.63 -52.57 -35.95
C CYS A 289 -2.31 -53.43 -34.87
N LEU A 290 -2.08 -53.06 -33.63
CA LEU A 290 -2.75 -53.63 -32.47
C LEU A 290 -4.26 -53.49 -32.68
N GLN A 291 -4.93 -54.60 -32.97
CA GLN A 291 -6.37 -54.64 -33.13
C GLN A 291 -7.02 -54.04 -31.86
N PRO A 292 -8.04 -53.17 -31.99
CA PRO A 292 -8.83 -52.78 -30.85
C PRO A 292 -9.36 -54.04 -30.17
N LEU A 293 -9.13 -54.17 -28.87
CA LEU A 293 -9.55 -55.33 -28.09
C LEU A 293 -11.07 -55.32 -27.91
N SER A 294 -11.78 -55.86 -28.89
CA SER A 294 -13.12 -56.36 -28.71
C SER A 294 -13.05 -57.68 -27.93
N GLY A 295 -13.15 -57.61 -26.59
CA GLY A 295 -13.39 -58.83 -25.78
C GLY A 295 -12.79 -58.91 -24.38
N SER A 296 -11.93 -57.99 -23.94
CA SER A 296 -11.45 -58.01 -22.55
C SER A 296 -12.44 -57.29 -21.63
N THR A 297 -13.43 -58.02 -21.13
CA THR A 297 -14.50 -57.54 -20.23
C THR A 297 -14.04 -57.23 -18.79
N GLY A 298 -12.74 -57.04 -18.57
CA GLY A 298 -12.14 -56.91 -17.22
C GLY A 298 -11.53 -55.56 -16.89
N PHE A 299 -11.46 -54.61 -17.84
CA PHE A 299 -10.98 -53.26 -17.54
C PHE A 299 -12.13 -52.48 -16.89
N GLY A 300 -12.01 -52.18 -15.60
CA GLY A 300 -12.85 -51.15 -15.01
C GLY A 300 -12.35 -49.75 -15.39
N GLU A 301 -12.67 -48.76 -14.57
CA GLU A 301 -12.32 -47.37 -14.87
C GLU A 301 -10.79 -47.16 -14.78
N ALA A 302 -10.15 -46.92 -15.93
CA ALA A 302 -8.72 -46.61 -16.00
C ALA A 302 -8.46 -45.25 -15.35
N LYS A 303 -7.48 -45.19 -14.45
CA LYS A 303 -7.08 -43.97 -13.75
C LYS A 303 -5.80 -43.37 -14.32
N ALA A 304 -4.90 -44.21 -14.82
CA ALA A 304 -3.66 -43.79 -15.47
C ALA A 304 -3.24 -44.79 -16.55
N VAL A 305 -2.63 -44.26 -17.61
CA VAL A 305 -2.00 -45.03 -18.69
C VAL A 305 -0.62 -44.42 -18.95
N ALA A 306 0.40 -45.27 -19.08
CA ALA A 306 1.74 -44.88 -19.47
C ALA A 306 2.29 -45.85 -20.52
N ILE A 307 3.26 -45.39 -21.33
CA ILE A 307 3.96 -46.23 -22.31
C ILE A 307 5.46 -46.09 -22.03
N ASP A 308 6.16 -47.21 -21.87
CA ASP A 308 7.61 -47.19 -21.65
C ASP A 308 8.41 -47.05 -22.96
N GLU A 309 9.73 -46.92 -22.85
CA GLU A 309 10.65 -46.77 -24.00
C GLU A 309 10.66 -48.00 -24.93
N MET A 310 10.14 -49.14 -24.48
CA MET A 310 10.03 -50.37 -25.27
C MET A 310 8.65 -50.51 -25.94
N GLY A 311 7.76 -49.52 -25.77
CA GLY A 311 6.41 -49.52 -26.30
C GLY A 311 5.44 -50.41 -25.51
N VAL A 312 5.77 -50.79 -24.28
CA VAL A 312 4.88 -51.53 -23.38
C VAL A 312 3.85 -50.57 -22.81
N VAL A 313 2.57 -50.96 -22.84
CA VAL A 313 1.48 -50.16 -22.24
C VAL A 313 1.27 -50.60 -20.80
N HIS A 314 1.27 -49.62 -19.90
CA HIS A 314 1.01 -49.77 -18.47
C HIS A 314 -0.32 -49.12 -18.15
N VAL A 315 -1.23 -49.87 -17.54
CA VAL A 315 -2.55 -49.35 -17.12
C VAL A 315 -2.72 -49.60 -15.64
N VAL A 316 -3.14 -48.57 -14.92
CA VAL A 316 -3.61 -48.68 -13.53
C VAL A 316 -5.07 -48.23 -13.48
N GLY A 317 -5.91 -49.04 -12.86
CA GLY A 317 -7.35 -48.78 -12.79
C GLY A 317 -8.03 -49.60 -11.70
N LEU A 318 -9.33 -49.37 -11.52
CA LEU A 318 -10.12 -50.04 -10.49
C LEU A 318 -10.94 -51.17 -11.11
N VAL A 319 -10.85 -52.37 -10.53
CA VAL A 319 -11.78 -53.47 -10.82
C VAL A 319 -12.90 -53.44 -9.78
N ASN A 320 -14.15 -53.55 -10.22
CA ASN A 320 -15.34 -53.46 -9.35
C ASN A 320 -15.38 -52.23 -8.43
N GLN A 321 -14.82 -51.10 -8.88
CA GLN A 321 -14.70 -49.84 -8.13
C GLN A 321 -13.89 -49.90 -6.82
N GLN A 322 -13.20 -51.01 -6.55
CA GLN A 322 -12.57 -51.26 -5.24
C GLN A 322 -11.11 -51.70 -5.36
N ASP A 323 -10.80 -52.57 -6.31
CA ASP A 323 -9.48 -53.19 -6.39
C ASP A 323 -8.57 -52.44 -7.35
N LEU A 324 -7.52 -51.81 -6.82
CA LEU A 324 -6.50 -51.16 -7.64
C LEU A 324 -5.67 -52.24 -8.32
N THR A 325 -5.81 -52.32 -9.63
CA THR A 325 -5.20 -53.35 -10.47
C THR A 325 -4.29 -52.71 -11.49
N TYR A 326 -3.17 -53.39 -11.74
CA TYR A 326 -2.22 -53.06 -12.78
C TYR A 326 -2.28 -54.07 -13.91
N TRP A 327 -2.30 -53.56 -15.13
CA TRP A 327 -2.20 -54.35 -16.35
C TRP A 327 -1.01 -53.89 -17.18
N ARG A 328 -0.35 -54.85 -17.81
CA ARG A 328 0.77 -54.60 -18.71
C ARG A 328 0.49 -55.25 -20.06
N ARG A 329 0.72 -54.51 -21.13
CA ARG A 329 0.63 -55.02 -22.50
C ARG A 329 1.97 -54.95 -23.18
N ASP A 330 2.47 -56.07 -23.67
CA ASP A 330 3.72 -56.11 -24.42
C ASP A 330 3.58 -55.47 -25.82
N GLY A 331 4.72 -55.25 -26.49
CA GLY A 331 4.76 -54.70 -27.86
C GLY A 331 4.19 -55.65 -28.93
N ALA A 332 3.95 -56.93 -28.60
CA ALA A 332 3.25 -57.88 -29.47
C ALA A 332 1.72 -57.80 -29.27
N GLY A 333 1.24 -57.04 -28.29
CA GLY A 333 -0.15 -56.81 -28.00
C GLY A 333 -0.77 -57.76 -26.99
N ASN A 334 0.01 -58.64 -26.37
CA ASN A 334 -0.45 -59.56 -25.33
C ASN A 334 -0.54 -58.84 -23.98
N TRP A 335 -1.59 -59.15 -23.21
CA TRP A 335 -1.71 -58.68 -21.84
C TRP A 335 -1.17 -59.71 -20.86
N ASP A 336 -0.36 -59.25 -19.92
CA ASP A 336 -0.02 -60.02 -18.73
C ASP A 336 -1.30 -60.20 -17.86
N PRO A 337 -1.39 -61.28 -17.05
CA PRO A 337 -2.43 -61.40 -16.05
C PRO A 337 -2.45 -60.16 -15.13
N PRO A 338 -3.64 -59.67 -14.74
CA PRO A 338 -3.74 -58.50 -13.86
C PRO A 338 -2.99 -58.72 -12.54
N LEU A 339 -2.20 -57.72 -12.15
CA LEU A 339 -1.56 -57.68 -10.85
C LEU A 339 -2.40 -56.80 -9.92
N LEU A 340 -2.99 -57.41 -8.89
CA LEU A 340 -3.67 -56.67 -7.83
C LEU A 340 -2.61 -55.90 -7.02
N LEU A 341 -2.64 -54.57 -7.10
CA LEU A 341 -1.74 -53.70 -6.34
C LEU A 341 -2.26 -53.50 -4.92
N HIS A 342 -3.58 -53.45 -4.75
CA HIS A 342 -4.22 -53.27 -3.45
C HIS A 342 -5.69 -53.73 -3.47
N SER A 343 -6.12 -54.50 -2.46
CA SER A 343 -7.54 -54.77 -2.19
C SER A 343 -8.06 -53.83 -1.11
N THR A 344 -9.12 -53.08 -1.37
CA THR A 344 -9.66 -52.12 -0.39
C THR A 344 -10.45 -52.82 0.71
N GLU A 345 -9.80 -53.08 1.84
CA GLU A 345 -10.46 -52.82 3.13
C GLU A 345 -10.14 -51.41 3.67
N LYS A 346 -9.15 -50.68 3.12
CA LYS A 346 -8.72 -49.36 3.67
C LYS A 346 -8.09 -48.36 2.68
N ILE A 347 -8.77 -47.98 1.60
CA ILE A 347 -8.39 -46.73 0.90
C ILE A 347 -9.62 -45.84 0.74
N ALA A 348 -9.84 -45.00 1.76
CA ALA A 348 -10.35 -43.66 1.53
C ALA A 348 -9.13 -42.73 1.42
N ASP A 349 -9.03 -42.02 0.29
CA ASP A 349 -8.22 -40.81 0.10
C ASP A 349 -6.69 -40.91 0.19
N ALA A 350 -6.06 -41.71 -0.67
CA ALA A 350 -4.66 -41.50 -1.06
C ALA A 350 -4.60 -40.98 -2.50
N ALA A 351 -4.53 -39.64 -2.64
CA ALA A 351 -4.24 -38.99 -3.91
C ALA A 351 -2.80 -39.38 -4.36
N LEU A 352 -2.70 -40.08 -5.49
CA LEU A 352 -1.43 -40.30 -6.17
C LEU A 352 -0.95 -38.96 -6.76
N ALA A 353 -0.02 -38.32 -6.06
CA ALA A 353 0.89 -37.35 -6.68
C ALA A 353 1.95 -38.15 -7.45
N VAL A 354 1.82 -38.17 -8.78
CA VAL A 354 2.89 -38.61 -9.68
C VAL A 354 3.63 -37.34 -10.11
N ASN A 355 4.93 -37.28 -9.80
CA ASN A 355 5.86 -36.26 -10.32
C ASN A 355 6.18 -36.52 -11.79
#